data_AF-A0A959AX45-F1
#
_entry.id   AF-A0A959AX45-F1
#
_cell.length_a   1.000
_cell.length_b   1.000
_cell.length_c   1.000
_cell.angle_alpha   90.00
_cell.angle_beta   90.00
_cell.angle_gamma   90.00
#
_symmetry.space_group_name_H-M   'P 1'
#
loop_
_entity.id
_entity.type
_entity.pdbx_description
1 polymer ?
#
loop_
_entity_poly.entity_id
_entity_poly.type
_entity_poly.pdbx_seq_one_letter_code
_entity_poly.pdbx_strand_id
1 'polypeptide(L)' 'MIDIQLAQARIIEKIRQTEEEWVLRSILKLLDIEGDLEKEEWQQGSSSSLNRAYGEDEPDYEKMSLKEPNPDYNRMKDA' A
#
# COMPACT_ATOMS: atom_id res chain seq x y z
N MET A 1 27.77 -12.78 -23.42
CA MET A 1 26.43 -12.25 -23.13
C MET A 1 26.32 -12.20 -21.61
N ILE A 2 26.22 -11.01 -21.02
CA ILE A 2 26.10 -10.90 -19.55
C ILE A 2 24.67 -11.29 -19.20
N ASP A 3 24.52 -12.26 -18.31
CA ASP A 3 23.22 -12.61 -17.74
C ASP A 3 22.82 -11.49 -16.78
N ILE A 4 21.88 -10.66 -17.24
CA ILE A 4 21.40 -9.48 -16.52
C ILE A 4 20.75 -9.90 -15.20
N GLN A 5 20.08 -11.05 -15.13
CA GLN A 5 19.43 -11.51 -13.90
C GLN A 5 20.45 -11.98 -12.87
N LEU A 6 21.50 -12.67 -13.31
CA LEU A 6 22.60 -13.07 -12.42
C LEU A 6 23.36 -11.85 -11.87
N ALA A 7 23.54 -10.80 -12.69
CA ALA A 7 24.17 -9.56 -12.26
C ALA A 7 23.32 -8.83 -11.20
N GLN A 8 22.00 -8.76 -11.41
CA GLN A 8 21.06 -8.16 -10.46
C GLN A 8 21.08 -8.89 -9.11
N ALA A 9 21.02 -10.23 -9.10
CA ALA A 9 21.03 -11.01 -7.87
C ALA A 9 22.30 -10.77 -7.03
N ARG A 10 23.46 -10.65 -7.69
CA ARG A 10 24.74 -10.36 -7.00
C ARG A 10 24.81 -8.96 -6.42
N ILE A 11 24.21 -7.98 -7.09
CA ILE A 11 24.15 -6.60 -6.60
C ILE A 11 23.26 -6.54 -5.35
N ILE A 12 22.09 -7.19 -5.38
CA ILE A 12 21.16 -7.26 -4.24
C ILE A 12 21.79 -7.92 -3.01
N GLU A 13 22.54 -9.01 -3.21
CA GLU A 13 23.25 -9.68 -2.10
C GLU A 13 24.32 -8.78 -1.48
N LYS A 14 25.03 -8.01 -2.30
CA LYS A 14 26.09 -7.10 -1.83
C LYS A 14 25.53 -5.86 -1.13
N ILE A 15 24.36 -5.41 -1.55
CA ILE A 15 23.54 -4.38 -0.90
C ILE A 15 23.16 -4.84 0.51
N ARG A 16 22.63 -6.06 0.67
CA ARG A 16 22.25 -6.61 2.01
C ARG A 16 23.41 -6.69 3.01
N GLN A 17 24.65 -6.74 2.53
CA GLN A 17 25.86 -6.83 3.35
C GLN A 17 26.50 -5.46 3.65
N THR A 18 25.95 -4.37 3.11
CA THR A 18 26.49 -3.01 3.25
C THR A 18 25.79 -2.26 4.38
N GLU A 19 26.53 -1.76 5.37
CA GLU A 19 25.99 -0.92 6.47
C GLU A 19 25.85 0.57 6.07
N GLU A 20 26.28 0.95 4.86
CA GLU A 20 26.20 2.31 4.36
C GLU A 20 24.81 2.61 3.75
N GLU A 21 23.91 3.11 4.59
CA GLU A 21 22.54 3.55 4.25
C GLU A 21 22.46 4.40 2.97
N TRP A 22 23.44 5.29 2.75
CA TRP A 22 23.46 6.17 1.58
C TRP A 22 23.69 5.41 0.26
N VAL A 23 24.46 4.32 0.28
CA VAL A 23 24.70 3.44 -0.87
C VAL A 23 23.43 2.65 -1.19
N LEU A 24 22.75 2.15 -0.16
CA LEU A 24 21.47 1.44 -0.29
C LEU A 24 20.43 2.32 -0.99
N ARG A 25 20.21 3.54 -0.49
CA ARG A 25 19.27 4.50 -1.09
C ARG A 25 19.62 4.85 -2.53
N SER A 26 20.90 5.11 -2.81
CA SER A 26 21.35 5.46 -4.16
C SER A 26 21.11 4.34 -5.18
N ILE A 27 21.33 3.09 -4.77
CA ILE A 27 21.12 1.94 -5.65
C ILE A 27 19.62 1.61 -5.80
N LEU A 28 18.83 1.68 -4.72
CA LEU A 28 17.37 1.51 -4.79
C LEU A 28 16.74 2.52 -5.76
N LYS A 29 17.22 3.77 -5.73
CA LYS A 29 16.81 4.82 -6.65
C LYS A 29 17.25 4.55 -8.10
N LEU A 30 18.46 4.04 -8.32
CA LEU A 30 18.95 3.68 -9.65
C LEU A 30 18.21 2.48 -10.27
N LEU A 31 17.71 1.58 -9.42
CA LEU A 31 16.94 0.41 -9.83
C LEU A 31 15.43 0.69 -9.93
N ASP A 32 14.99 1.92 -9.65
CA ASP A 32 13.58 2.33 -9.56
C ASP A 32 12.74 1.51 -8.53
N ILE A 33 13.42 0.85 -7.58
CA ILE A 33 12.81 0.01 -6.56
C ILE A 33 12.22 0.86 -5.43
N GLU A 34 12.75 2.07 -5.19
CA GLU A 34 12.30 2.96 -4.12
C GLU A 34 10.83 3.37 -4.30
N GLY A 35 10.40 3.63 -5.55
CA GLY A 35 8.99 3.92 -5.86
C GLY A 35 8.07 2.71 -5.68
N ASP A 36 8.55 1.50 -5.98
CA ASP A 36 7.80 0.26 -5.78
C ASP A 36 7.63 -0.06 -4.29
N LEU A 37 8.67 0.17 -3.47
CA LEU A 37 8.61 -0.02 -2.02
C LEU A 37 7.64 0.95 -1.35
N GLU A 38 7.74 2.25 -1.66
CA GLU A 38 6.79 3.25 -1.13
C GLU A 38 5.36 2.87 -1.51
N LYS A 39 5.12 2.53 -2.78
CA LYS A 39 3.79 2.12 -3.24
C LYS A 39 3.25 0.90 -2.50
N GLU A 40 4.06 -0.12 -2.26
CA GLU A 40 3.67 -1.30 -1.48
C GLU A 40 3.33 -0.94 -0.02
N GLU A 41 4.12 -0.09 0.62
CA GLU A 41 3.86 0.38 1.99
C GLU A 41 2.52 1.12 2.08
N TRP A 42 2.26 2.04 1.14
CA TRP A 42 0.99 2.76 1.06
C TRP A 42 -0.18 1.83 0.80
N GLN A 43 -0.02 0.86 -0.10
CA GLN A 43 -1.06 -0.13 -0.41
C GLN A 43 -1.40 -0.98 0.82
N GLN A 44 -0.39 -1.48 1.55
CA GLN A 44 -0.60 -2.27 2.75
C GLN A 44 -1.27 -1.45 3.86
N GLY A 45 -0.77 -0.24 4.12
CA GLY A 45 -1.33 0.65 5.14
C GLY A 45 -2.78 1.06 4.85
N SER A 46 -3.09 1.38 3.59
CA SER A 46 -4.44 1.71 3.16
C SER A 46 -5.39 0.52 3.28
N SER A 47 -4.97 -0.66 2.79
CA SER A 47 -5.79 -1.88 2.85
C SER A 47 -6.10 -2.30 4.29
N SER A 48 -5.11 -2.22 5.19
CA SER A 48 -5.29 -2.49 6.61
C SER A 48 -6.26 -1.52 7.27
N SER A 49 -6.15 -0.22 6.95
CA SER A 49 -7.02 0.82 7.50
C SER A 49 -8.46 0.68 7.01
N LEU A 50 -8.66 0.35 5.74
CA LEU A 50 -9.98 0.08 5.17
C LEU A 50 -10.61 -1.16 5.81
N ASN A 51 -9.85 -2.24 5.94
CA ASN A 51 -10.33 -3.46 6.58
C ASN A 51 -10.70 -3.23 8.07
N ARG A 52 -10.02 -2.31 8.75
CA ARG A 52 -10.39 -1.93 10.12
C ARG A 52 -11.69 -1.13 10.19
N ALA A 53 -11.92 -0.24 9.21
CA ALA A 53 -13.09 0.64 9.20
C ALA A 53 -14.37 -0.06 8.72
N TYR A 54 -14.22 -1.02 7.79
CA TYR A 54 -15.32 -1.69 7.08
C TYR A 54 -15.24 -3.22 7.18
N GLY A 55 -14.51 -3.74 8.18
CA GLY A 55 -14.38 -5.16 8.44
C GLY A 55 -15.45 -5.68 9.40
N GLU A 56 -15.20 -6.83 10.02
CA GLU A 56 -16.15 -7.44 10.96
C GLU A 56 -16.41 -6.56 12.20
N ASP A 57 -15.50 -5.65 12.51
CA ASP A 57 -15.61 -4.68 13.60
C ASP A 57 -16.35 -3.38 13.19
N GLU A 58 -17.05 -3.36 12.05
CA GLU A 58 -17.84 -2.21 11.61
C GLU A 58 -18.92 -1.88 12.67
N PRO A 59 -19.00 -0.61 13.14
CA PRO A 59 -20.06 -0.21 14.06
C PRO A 59 -21.42 -0.26 13.38
N ASP A 60 -22.43 -0.83 14.05
CA ASP A 60 -23.81 -0.68 13.63
C ASP A 60 -24.26 0.78 13.75
N TYR A 61 -24.18 1.52 12.66
CA TYR A 61 -24.66 2.90 12.61
C TYR A 61 -26.18 2.93 12.65
N GLU A 62 -26.74 3.27 13.82
CA GLU A 62 -28.17 3.51 13.95
C GLU A 62 -28.62 4.69 13.07
N LYS A 63 -29.84 4.63 12.52
CA LYS A 63 -30.41 5.72 11.70
C LYS A 63 -30.45 7.07 12.41
N MET A 64 -30.47 7.08 13.75
CA MET A 64 -30.42 8.32 14.54
C MET A 64 -29.06 9.01 14.52
N SER A 65 -28.00 8.32 14.10
CA SER A 65 -26.65 8.89 13.92
C SER A 65 -26.53 9.75 12.65
N LEU A 66 -27.53 9.71 11.76
CA LEU A 66 -27.59 10.54 10.57
C LEU A 66 -28.14 11.93 10.92
N LYS A 67 -27.32 12.96 10.79
CA LYS A 67 -27.79 14.36 10.95
C LYS A 67 -28.84 14.74 9.91
N GLU A 68 -28.63 14.34 8.67
CA GLU A 68 -29.57 14.54 7.58
C GLU A 68 -29.61 13.26 6.73
N PRO A 69 -30.80 12.73 6.41
CA PRO A 69 -30.92 11.55 5.57
C PRO A 69 -30.53 11.87 4.13
N ASN A 70 -29.74 10.99 3.49
CA ASN A 70 -29.43 11.12 2.07
C ASN A 70 -30.71 10.86 1.24
N PRO A 71 -31.25 11.86 0.50
CA PRO A 71 -32.51 11.73 -0.22
C PRO A 71 -32.47 10.72 -1.38
N ASP A 72 -31.29 10.42 -1.90
CA ASP A 72 -31.12 9.47 -3.01
C ASP A 72 -31.02 8.00 -2.53
N TYR A 73 -30.80 7.79 -1.22
CA TYR A 73 -30.62 6.45 -0.65
C TYR A 73 -31.89 5.59 -0.71
N ASN A 74 -33.06 6.21 -0.59
CA ASN A 74 -34.36 5.51 -0.70
C ASN A 74 -34.81 5.33 -2.15
N ARG A 75 -34.42 6.22 -3.07
CA ARG A 75 -34.82 6.11 -4.49
C ARG A 75 -34.26 4.85 -5.17
N MET A 76 -33.13 4.34 -4.69
CA MET A 76 -32.50 3.12 -5.21
C MET A 76 -33.08 1.81 -4.65
N LYS A 77 -33.83 1.84 -3.54
CA LYS A 77 -34.42 0.62 -2.96
C LYS A 77 -35.75 0.21 -3.61
N ASP A 78 -36.42 1.14 -4.29
CA ASP A 78 -37.72 0.94 -4.93
C ASP A 78 -37.63 0.75 -6.46
N ALA A 79 -36.40 0.60 -7.01
CA ALA A 79 -36.10 0.34 -8.42
C ALA A 79 -35.55 -1.09 -8.60
#